data_AF-A0A6I4T885-F1
#
_entry.id   AF-A0A6I4T885-F1
#
_cell.length_a   1.000
_cell.length_b   1.000
_cell.length_c   1.000
_cell.angle_alpha   90.00
_cell.angle_beta   90.00
_cell.angle_gamma   90.00
#
_symmetry.space_group_name_H-M   'P 1'
#
loop_
_entity.id
_entity.type
_entity.pdbx_description
1 polymer ?
#
loop_
_entity_poly.entity_id
_entity_poly.type
_entity_poly.pdbx_seq_one_letter_code
_entity_poly.pdbx_strand_id
1 'polypeptide(L)'
;MTAGWLRASLSCAALAFVGLPQTAIPQDAPQSSFVDDRTLSRTITLDQLGFGNGLKMDGFSGVRELYFPVPEPDAVRSLSLRLPFVAASAFDSRRSIQIDVAGEPVLTRSLNGDEETGILEVPIDQSAIVQGFVPVTIRYNGALTEDRCIDQRIAGAYLQISPTAGLSLNIARSAVQTLRNLASAMPMASDIILPADPTEDQAAAAILLAANNSDARIFVGSAPPPQEQGWRRSVFRLTSSTEPGVSISDSGPWPEISLGGASPQDAARLITNEWHTVFNGQANIGKFLRRTEGGDETLTFADLGGDVSSQTFSDTADWQITLPLNQVPAGQTPSKIAVDILVADDGSDTAPVISVTLNGLLLGSAAAQTDKRMRLTLDIPDGLTTSANDLKVSVIRQIRGGDCAYAPQGYPAQLLPSSHFSFKPQSVPDDFAELAPLFAGGVSLVLDSAADIPATSELLGPLLNVNTPLEVSFGKVPATGPYVLVSGKVPAGTSPALRFDRGEVEFSYGEDGPSLIAGPIGAATAIQLLNDGDRSVLWIRPGANFASLNMDQDAETLGLGNVALADEHEIMMAYSTTRDRLVDIRYPDQVQISELLERYRVWLIGLGWLILSAGFVYLLRRSRRPKDE
;
A
#
# COMPACT_ATOMS: atom_id res chain seq x y z
N MET A 1 -33.70 -47.13 -82.55
CA MET A 1 -34.08 -46.79 -81.15
C MET A 1 -32.99 -47.34 -80.24
N THR A 2 -32.64 -46.57 -79.21
CA THR A 2 -31.47 -46.71 -78.31
C THR A 2 -30.11 -46.47 -78.98
N ALA A 3 -29.68 -45.21 -78.91
CA ALA A 3 -28.42 -44.69 -79.45
C ALA A 3 -27.33 -44.68 -78.37
N GLY A 4 -26.10 -45.00 -78.80
CA GLY A 4 -24.89 -44.81 -78.04
C GLY A 4 -23.82 -44.10 -78.89
N TRP A 5 -23.23 -43.07 -78.27
CA TRP A 5 -21.89 -42.49 -78.49
C TRP A 5 -21.56 -41.78 -79.80
N LEU A 6 -21.33 -40.46 -79.72
CA LEU A 6 -20.15 -39.81 -80.31
C LEU A 6 -19.88 -38.43 -79.67
N ARG A 7 -18.61 -38.20 -79.37
CA ARG A 7 -18.02 -36.97 -78.80
C ARG A 7 -18.06 -35.82 -79.82
N ALA A 8 -18.34 -34.60 -79.34
CA ALA A 8 -17.85 -33.37 -79.97
C ALA A 8 -17.69 -32.26 -78.92
N SER A 9 -16.49 -31.72 -78.88
CA SER A 9 -15.99 -30.59 -78.10
C SER A 9 -16.67 -29.26 -78.49
N LEU A 10 -17.01 -28.43 -77.50
CA LEU A 10 -17.28 -27.00 -77.73
C LEU A 10 -16.70 -26.11 -76.62
N SER A 11 -16.17 -25.00 -77.10
CA SER A 11 -15.38 -23.96 -76.46
C SER A 11 -16.09 -23.17 -75.35
N CYS A 12 -15.26 -22.78 -74.40
CA CYS A 12 -15.21 -21.49 -73.69
C CYS A 12 -16.25 -20.42 -74.11
N ALA A 13 -17.10 -20.02 -73.17
CA ALA A 13 -17.72 -18.70 -73.12
C ALA A 13 -17.75 -18.22 -71.66
N ALA A 14 -16.81 -17.35 -71.31
CA ALA A 14 -16.82 -16.61 -70.06
C ALA A 14 -17.91 -15.54 -70.13
N LEU A 15 -18.98 -15.70 -69.34
CA LEU A 15 -19.95 -14.64 -69.08
C LEU A 15 -19.48 -13.87 -67.85
N ALA A 16 -19.06 -12.63 -68.09
CA ALA A 16 -18.77 -11.65 -67.06
C ALA A 16 -20.05 -11.32 -66.28
N PHE A 17 -20.06 -11.64 -64.98
CA PHE A 17 -21.05 -11.11 -64.06
C PHE A 17 -20.75 -9.63 -63.82
N VAL A 18 -21.64 -8.76 -64.29
CA VAL A 18 -21.66 -7.34 -63.95
C VAL A 18 -22.02 -7.23 -62.47
N GLY A 19 -21.05 -6.81 -61.65
CA GLY A 19 -21.26 -6.51 -60.24
C GLY A 19 -22.15 -5.28 -60.08
N LEU A 20 -23.26 -5.42 -59.35
CA LEU A 20 -24.03 -4.30 -58.83
C LEU A 20 -23.17 -3.55 -57.78
N PRO A 21 -23.20 -2.22 -57.72
CA PRO A 21 -22.51 -1.49 -56.67
C PRO A 21 -23.22 -1.78 -55.34
N GLN A 22 -22.51 -2.46 -54.43
CA GLN A 22 -22.90 -2.51 -53.03
C GLN A 22 -22.86 -1.08 -52.48
N THR A 23 -24.02 -0.54 -52.14
CA THR A 23 -24.09 0.64 -51.28
C THR A 23 -23.49 0.25 -49.94
N ALA A 24 -22.30 0.78 -49.67
CA ALA A 24 -21.66 0.65 -48.39
C ALA A 24 -22.61 1.20 -47.31
N ILE A 25 -23.01 0.34 -46.38
CA ILE A 25 -23.57 0.76 -45.11
C ILE A 25 -22.45 1.57 -44.45
N PRO A 26 -22.65 2.87 -44.12
CA PRO A 26 -21.64 3.61 -43.40
C PRO A 26 -21.38 2.87 -42.08
N GLN A 27 -20.13 2.47 -41.86
CA GLN A 27 -19.69 1.98 -40.56
C GLN A 27 -20.05 3.05 -39.53
N ASP A 28 -20.85 2.65 -38.55
CA ASP A 28 -21.17 3.48 -37.40
C ASP A 28 -19.87 4.12 -36.89
N ALA A 29 -19.84 5.45 -36.98
CA ALA A 29 -18.90 6.26 -36.23
C ALA A 29 -18.93 5.81 -34.76
N PRO A 30 -17.82 5.90 -34.01
CA PRO A 30 -17.89 5.70 -32.57
C PRO A 30 -19.00 6.63 -32.05
N GLN A 31 -20.06 6.03 -31.51
CA GLN A 31 -21.11 6.78 -30.85
C GLN A 31 -20.41 7.54 -29.75
N SER A 32 -20.26 8.85 -29.98
CA SER A 32 -19.95 9.79 -28.94
C SER A 32 -21.07 9.61 -27.93
N SER A 33 -20.75 8.95 -26.82
CA SER A 33 -21.56 9.02 -25.62
C SER A 33 -21.71 10.50 -25.33
N PHE A 34 -22.89 11.04 -25.64
CA PHE A 34 -23.29 12.34 -25.16
C PHE A 34 -23.18 12.24 -23.64
N VAL A 35 -22.13 12.85 -23.09
CA VAL A 35 -22.10 13.18 -21.67
C VAL A 35 -23.32 14.05 -21.48
N ASP A 36 -24.37 13.51 -20.85
CA ASP A 36 -25.41 14.39 -20.33
C ASP A 36 -24.70 15.21 -19.27
N ASP A 37 -24.37 16.47 -19.60
CA ASP A 37 -23.70 17.43 -18.71
C ASP A 37 -24.45 17.60 -17.36
N ARG A 38 -25.64 17.01 -17.23
CA ARG A 38 -26.43 16.96 -15.99
C ARG A 38 -26.12 15.77 -15.09
N THR A 39 -25.34 14.80 -15.54
CA THR A 39 -24.98 13.60 -14.78
C THR A 39 -23.48 13.38 -14.68
N LEU A 40 -23.07 12.78 -13.57
CA LEU A 40 -21.69 12.41 -13.25
C LEU A 40 -21.63 10.89 -13.13
N SER A 41 -20.87 10.24 -14.00
CA SER A 41 -20.68 8.78 -13.96
C SER A 41 -19.54 8.44 -13.00
N ARG A 42 -19.76 7.49 -12.08
CA ARG A 42 -18.80 7.06 -11.06
C ARG A 42 -18.89 5.54 -10.91
N THR A 43 -17.75 4.85 -10.82
CA THR A 43 -17.70 3.40 -10.59
C THR A 43 -16.86 3.11 -9.36
N ILE A 44 -17.48 2.60 -8.30
CA ILE A 44 -16.80 2.22 -7.04
C ILE A 44 -16.42 0.74 -7.14
N THR A 45 -15.13 0.48 -7.25
CA THR A 45 -14.55 -0.85 -7.49
C THR A 45 -14.09 -1.52 -6.20
N LEU A 46 -13.86 -2.83 -6.25
CA LEU A 46 -13.43 -3.62 -5.10
C LEU A 46 -12.04 -3.22 -4.59
N ASP A 47 -11.13 -2.85 -5.49
CA ASP A 47 -9.83 -2.25 -5.13
C ASP A 47 -9.99 -1.01 -4.23
N GLN A 48 -10.91 -0.10 -4.55
CA GLN A 48 -11.23 1.11 -3.79
C GLN A 48 -11.90 0.81 -2.45
N LEU A 49 -12.53 -0.37 -2.31
CA LEU A 49 -13.06 -0.86 -1.04
C LEU A 49 -12.02 -1.63 -0.21
N GLY A 50 -10.75 -1.66 -0.64
CA GLY A 50 -9.66 -2.33 0.06
C GLY A 50 -9.41 -3.78 -0.38
N PHE A 51 -10.13 -4.30 -1.39
CA PHE A 51 -9.93 -5.64 -1.95
C PHE A 51 -9.05 -5.58 -3.21
N GLY A 52 -7.79 -5.16 -3.06
CA GLY A 52 -6.86 -4.94 -4.18
C GLY A 52 -6.59 -6.18 -5.06
N ASN A 53 -6.69 -7.37 -4.49
CA ASN A 53 -6.57 -8.65 -5.22
C ASN A 53 -7.93 -9.23 -5.67
N GLY A 54 -9.01 -8.48 -5.48
CA GLY A 54 -10.38 -8.94 -5.64
C GLY A 54 -10.83 -9.84 -4.49
N LEU A 55 -11.81 -10.71 -4.75
CA LEU A 55 -12.33 -11.66 -3.76
C LEU A 55 -12.07 -13.08 -4.24
N LYS A 56 -11.56 -13.94 -3.36
CA LYS A 56 -11.39 -15.36 -3.63
C LYS A 56 -12.15 -16.21 -2.62
N MET A 57 -12.86 -17.20 -3.11
CA MET A 57 -13.56 -18.22 -2.34
C MET A 57 -13.07 -19.58 -2.84
N ASP A 58 -12.23 -20.24 -2.04
CA ASP A 58 -11.72 -21.57 -2.32
C ASP A 58 -12.73 -22.66 -1.93
N GLY A 59 -12.70 -23.79 -2.64
CA GLY A 59 -13.60 -24.91 -2.47
C GLY A 59 -14.96 -24.73 -3.17
N PHE A 60 -16.02 -25.17 -2.48
CA PHE A 60 -17.39 -25.18 -3.01
C PHE A 60 -18.37 -24.28 -2.22
N SER A 61 -17.91 -23.56 -1.21
CA SER A 61 -18.79 -22.69 -0.43
C SER A 61 -18.06 -21.42 -0.05
N GLY A 62 -18.73 -20.28 -0.20
CA GLY A 62 -18.21 -19.00 0.23
C GLY A 62 -19.31 -17.96 0.34
N VAL A 63 -19.20 -17.08 1.33
CA VAL A 63 -20.11 -15.94 1.51
C VAL A 63 -19.26 -14.70 1.73
N ARG A 64 -19.56 -13.64 0.98
CA ARG A 64 -18.95 -12.32 1.15
C ARG A 64 -20.03 -11.26 1.11
N GLU A 65 -20.07 -10.43 2.14
CA GLU A 65 -20.94 -9.26 2.20
C GLU A 65 -20.10 -8.00 1.97
N LEU A 66 -20.59 -7.11 1.11
CA LEU A 66 -19.94 -5.89 0.68
C LEU A 66 -20.88 -4.72 0.88
N TYR A 67 -20.34 -3.56 1.25
CA TYR A 67 -21.11 -2.34 1.43
C TYR A 67 -20.54 -1.26 0.50
N PHE A 68 -21.29 -0.91 -0.55
CA PHE A 68 -20.89 0.15 -1.47
C PHE A 68 -21.42 1.49 -0.97
N PRO A 69 -20.57 2.48 -0.64
CA PRO A 69 -21.03 3.81 -0.25
C PRO A 69 -21.66 4.49 -1.46
N VAL A 70 -22.82 5.12 -1.25
CA VAL A 70 -23.54 5.85 -2.29
C VAL A 70 -24.14 7.14 -1.73
N PRO A 71 -24.36 8.16 -2.57
CA PRO A 71 -25.12 9.35 -2.18
C PRO A 71 -26.55 9.02 -1.74
N GLU A 72 -27.23 10.03 -1.21
CA GLU A 72 -28.66 9.94 -0.92
C GLU A 72 -29.47 9.52 -2.18
N PRO A 73 -30.56 8.75 -2.01
CA PRO A 73 -31.26 8.15 -3.15
C PRO A 73 -31.73 9.16 -4.22
N ASP A 74 -32.10 10.37 -3.82
CA ASP A 74 -32.54 11.44 -4.71
C ASP A 74 -31.43 12.02 -5.61
N ALA A 75 -30.18 11.86 -5.20
CA ALA A 75 -28.99 12.24 -5.97
C ALA A 75 -28.67 11.21 -7.07
N VAL A 76 -29.10 9.96 -6.92
CA VAL A 76 -28.75 8.86 -7.82
C VAL A 76 -29.78 8.74 -8.95
N ARG A 77 -29.31 8.55 -10.19
CA ARG A 77 -30.16 8.34 -11.37
C ARG A 77 -30.28 6.87 -11.74
N SER A 78 -29.19 6.12 -11.65
CA SER A 78 -29.17 4.69 -11.93
C SER A 78 -28.00 4.02 -11.21
N LEU A 79 -28.17 2.75 -10.84
CA LEU A 79 -27.15 1.89 -10.24
C LEU A 79 -27.05 0.59 -11.03
N SER A 80 -25.83 0.10 -11.25
CA SER A 80 -25.58 -1.20 -11.85
C SER A 80 -24.33 -1.83 -11.25
N LEU A 81 -24.47 -3.03 -10.72
CA LEU A 81 -23.36 -3.82 -10.19
C LEU A 81 -22.77 -4.67 -11.30
N ARG A 82 -21.46 -4.58 -11.51
CA ARG A 82 -20.72 -5.35 -12.51
C ARG A 82 -19.64 -6.19 -11.83
N LEU A 83 -19.74 -7.51 -11.93
CA LEU A 83 -18.85 -8.47 -11.29
C LEU A 83 -18.18 -9.39 -12.32
N PRO A 84 -17.00 -9.02 -12.86
CA PRO A 84 -16.17 -9.96 -13.61
C PRO A 84 -15.67 -11.07 -12.68
N PHE A 85 -15.82 -12.32 -13.10
CA PHE A 85 -15.46 -13.49 -12.31
C PHE A 85 -14.76 -14.57 -13.14
N VAL A 86 -13.97 -15.38 -12.44
CA VAL A 86 -13.40 -16.65 -12.91
C VAL A 86 -13.76 -17.72 -11.90
N ALA A 87 -14.31 -18.84 -12.35
CA ALA A 87 -14.65 -19.95 -11.50
C ALA A 87 -14.21 -21.25 -12.14
N ALA A 88 -13.45 -22.08 -11.42
CA ALA A 88 -12.97 -23.35 -11.96
C ALA A 88 -13.14 -24.50 -10.96
N SER A 89 -13.06 -25.72 -11.47
CA SER A 89 -13.01 -26.98 -10.75
C SER A 89 -12.29 -28.00 -11.65
N ALA A 90 -11.36 -28.77 -11.08
CA ALA A 90 -10.64 -29.82 -11.80
C ALA A 90 -11.52 -31.03 -12.17
N PHE A 91 -12.72 -31.11 -11.62
CA PHE A 91 -13.69 -32.18 -11.87
C PHE A 91 -15.09 -31.59 -12.08
N ASP A 92 -15.91 -32.35 -12.80
CA ASP A 92 -17.33 -32.04 -12.98
C ASP A 92 -18.00 -31.82 -11.61
N SER A 93 -18.71 -30.71 -11.49
CA SER A 93 -19.33 -30.27 -10.25
C SER A 93 -20.49 -29.34 -10.55
N ARG A 94 -21.56 -29.45 -9.75
CA ARG A 94 -22.67 -28.50 -9.82
C ARG A 94 -22.35 -27.33 -8.93
N ARG A 95 -22.21 -26.16 -9.51
CA ARG A 95 -21.83 -24.94 -8.79
C ARG A 95 -22.80 -23.82 -9.14
N SER A 96 -22.91 -22.83 -8.27
CA SER A 96 -23.78 -21.68 -8.46
C SER A 96 -23.26 -20.45 -7.74
N ILE A 97 -23.55 -19.28 -8.31
CA ILE A 97 -23.35 -17.97 -7.68
C ILE A 97 -24.72 -17.35 -7.49
N GLN A 98 -24.98 -16.84 -6.29
CA GLN A 98 -26.16 -16.03 -5.96
C GLN A 98 -25.70 -14.64 -5.50
N ILE A 99 -26.39 -13.61 -5.97
CA ILE A 99 -26.17 -12.21 -5.56
C ILE A 99 -27.44 -11.74 -4.85
N ASP A 100 -27.28 -11.31 -3.61
CA ASP A 100 -28.32 -10.67 -2.81
C ASP A 100 -28.02 -9.17 -2.73
N VAL A 101 -29.02 -8.32 -2.86
CA VAL A 101 -28.91 -6.85 -2.72
C VAL A 101 -29.93 -6.42 -1.68
N ALA A 102 -29.49 -5.71 -0.64
CA ALA A 102 -30.36 -5.36 0.51
C ALA A 102 -31.04 -6.57 1.16
N GLY A 103 -30.37 -7.73 1.17
CA GLY A 103 -30.85 -8.98 1.74
C GLY A 103 -31.79 -9.79 0.83
N GLU A 104 -32.14 -9.27 -0.35
CA GLU A 104 -33.04 -9.93 -1.30
C GLU A 104 -32.24 -10.56 -2.46
N PRO A 105 -32.50 -11.83 -2.83
CA PRO A 105 -31.81 -12.49 -3.94
C PRO A 105 -32.25 -11.90 -5.28
N VAL A 106 -31.32 -11.26 -6.00
CA VAL A 106 -31.59 -10.58 -7.28
C VAL A 106 -31.06 -11.34 -8.49
N LEU A 107 -30.06 -12.20 -8.30
CA LEU A 107 -29.50 -13.03 -9.36
C LEU A 107 -29.08 -14.39 -8.80
N THR A 108 -29.34 -15.46 -9.55
CA THR A 108 -28.74 -16.77 -9.33
C THR A 108 -28.31 -17.36 -10.66
N ARG A 109 -27.06 -17.81 -10.76
CA ARG A 109 -26.48 -18.37 -11.97
C ARG A 109 -25.79 -19.69 -11.68
N SER A 110 -26.09 -20.70 -12.50
CA SER A 110 -25.37 -21.98 -12.49
C SER A 110 -24.01 -21.83 -13.16
N LEU A 111 -23.00 -22.53 -12.62
CA LEU A 111 -21.66 -22.68 -13.17
C LEU A 111 -21.46 -24.17 -13.45
N ASN A 112 -21.39 -24.53 -14.73
CA ASN A 112 -21.45 -25.91 -15.22
C ASN A 112 -20.18 -26.33 -15.99
N GLY A 113 -19.29 -25.41 -16.34
CA GLY A 113 -18.01 -25.71 -16.98
C GLY A 113 -16.90 -26.06 -15.96
N ASP A 114 -15.85 -26.73 -16.43
CA ASP A 114 -14.63 -26.96 -15.65
C ASP A 114 -13.93 -25.63 -15.32
N GLU A 115 -13.95 -24.68 -16.26
CA GLU A 115 -13.52 -23.29 -16.07
C GLU A 115 -14.53 -22.37 -16.76
N GLU A 116 -15.01 -21.37 -16.02
CA GLU A 116 -15.89 -20.34 -16.54
C GLU A 116 -15.36 -18.97 -16.18
N THR A 117 -15.19 -18.13 -17.21
CA THR A 117 -14.96 -16.69 -17.05
C THR A 117 -16.18 -15.94 -17.55
N GLY A 118 -16.62 -14.92 -16.82
CA GLY A 118 -17.78 -14.14 -17.21
C GLY A 118 -17.89 -12.82 -16.47
N ILE A 119 -18.95 -12.08 -16.78
CA ILE A 119 -19.33 -10.85 -16.09
C ILE A 119 -20.79 -11.01 -15.67
N LEU A 120 -21.08 -10.77 -14.40
CA LEU A 120 -22.44 -10.62 -13.90
C LEU A 120 -22.78 -9.13 -13.89
N GLU A 121 -23.87 -8.74 -14.56
CA GLU A 121 -24.38 -7.37 -14.52
C GLU A 121 -25.77 -7.40 -13.89
N VAL A 122 -25.94 -6.62 -12.83
CA VAL A 122 -27.16 -6.58 -12.02
C VAL A 122 -27.61 -5.12 -11.90
N PRO A 123 -28.72 -4.72 -12.56
CA PRO A 123 -29.29 -3.40 -12.32
C PRO A 123 -29.84 -3.33 -10.89
N ILE A 124 -29.57 -2.24 -10.18
CA ILE A 124 -29.99 -2.04 -8.79
C ILE A 124 -30.98 -0.88 -8.72
N ASP A 125 -32.09 -1.11 -8.03
CA ASP A 125 -33.09 -0.08 -7.76
C ASP A 125 -32.61 0.85 -6.64
N GLN A 126 -32.98 2.13 -6.72
CA GLN A 126 -32.58 3.14 -5.72
C GLN A 126 -33.14 2.85 -4.32
N SER A 127 -34.24 2.10 -4.22
CA SER A 127 -34.80 1.65 -2.93
C SER A 127 -33.90 0.67 -2.17
N ALA A 128 -32.90 0.06 -2.83
CA ALA A 128 -31.91 -0.80 -2.19
C ALA A 128 -30.85 0.00 -1.40
N ILE A 129 -30.84 1.32 -1.50
CA ILE A 129 -29.94 2.18 -0.73
C ILE A 129 -30.44 2.22 0.73
N VAL A 130 -29.62 1.72 1.65
CA VAL A 130 -29.90 1.69 3.08
C VAL A 130 -28.80 2.47 3.80
N GLN A 131 -29.18 3.55 4.48
CA GLN A 131 -28.26 4.38 5.29
C GLN A 131 -27.01 4.88 4.53
N GLY A 132 -27.15 5.18 3.23
CA GLY A 132 -26.03 5.65 2.40
C GLY A 132 -25.14 4.53 1.84
N PHE A 133 -25.60 3.27 1.93
CA PHE A 133 -24.89 2.12 1.37
C PHE A 133 -25.81 1.25 0.53
N VAL A 134 -25.25 0.54 -0.43
CA VAL A 134 -25.88 -0.61 -1.08
C VAL A 134 -25.19 -1.88 -0.58
N PRO A 135 -25.82 -2.64 0.34
CA PRO A 135 -25.28 -3.92 0.79
C PRO A 135 -25.48 -4.99 -0.29
N VAL A 136 -24.41 -5.72 -0.61
CA VAL A 136 -24.37 -6.77 -1.62
C VAL A 136 -23.77 -8.03 -0.99
N THR A 137 -24.50 -9.13 -0.99
CA THR A 137 -23.98 -10.44 -0.57
C THR A 137 -23.74 -11.32 -1.78
N ILE A 138 -22.52 -11.84 -1.91
CA ILE A 138 -22.11 -12.83 -2.91
C ILE A 138 -22.06 -14.19 -2.22
N ARG A 139 -22.83 -15.15 -2.74
CA ARG A 139 -22.90 -16.50 -2.20
C ARG A 139 -22.49 -17.50 -3.28
N TYR A 140 -21.44 -18.26 -3.02
CA TYR A 140 -20.95 -19.32 -3.89
C TYR A 140 -21.25 -20.66 -3.23
N ASN A 141 -21.90 -21.55 -3.98
CA ASN A 141 -22.26 -22.89 -3.50
C ASN A 141 -21.94 -23.91 -4.58
N GLY A 142 -21.53 -25.12 -4.19
CA GLY A 142 -21.37 -26.21 -5.12
C GLY A 142 -21.18 -27.57 -4.48
N ALA A 143 -21.14 -28.60 -5.32
CA ALA A 143 -20.93 -29.98 -4.94
C ALA A 143 -20.32 -30.77 -6.11
N LEU A 144 -19.35 -31.64 -5.83
CA LEU A 144 -18.66 -32.47 -6.83
C LEU A 144 -19.53 -33.61 -7.37
N THR A 145 -20.29 -34.29 -6.50
CA THR A 145 -21.07 -35.47 -6.88
C THR A 145 -22.30 -35.60 -5.98
N GLU A 146 -23.39 -36.17 -6.52
CA GLU A 146 -24.57 -36.55 -5.73
C GLU A 146 -24.42 -37.93 -5.05
N ASP A 147 -23.47 -38.76 -5.50
CA ASP A 147 -23.47 -40.22 -5.26
C ASP A 147 -22.21 -40.79 -4.55
N ARG A 148 -21.15 -39.99 -4.34
CA ARG A 148 -19.90 -40.42 -3.68
C ARG A 148 -19.27 -39.31 -2.84
N CYS A 149 -18.83 -39.67 -1.63
CA CYS A 149 -18.02 -38.82 -0.76
C CYS A 149 -16.56 -38.82 -1.25
N ILE A 150 -16.24 -37.93 -2.19
CA ILE A 150 -14.87 -37.65 -2.63
C ILE A 150 -14.33 -36.50 -1.79
N ASP A 151 -13.03 -36.53 -1.45
CA ASP A 151 -12.36 -35.38 -0.85
C ASP A 151 -12.44 -34.19 -1.81
N GLN A 152 -13.26 -33.21 -1.44
CA GLN A 152 -13.55 -32.04 -2.26
C GLN A 152 -12.32 -31.13 -2.47
N ARG A 153 -11.22 -31.32 -1.72
CA ARG A 153 -9.97 -30.58 -1.95
C ARG A 153 -9.28 -31.01 -3.24
N ILE A 154 -9.43 -32.28 -3.64
CA ILE A 154 -8.88 -32.78 -4.90
C ILE A 154 -9.52 -32.00 -6.06
N ALA A 155 -10.72 -31.44 -5.85
CA ALA A 155 -11.40 -30.64 -6.85
C ALA A 155 -10.66 -29.37 -7.25
N GLY A 156 -9.85 -28.78 -6.36
CA GLY A 156 -9.24 -27.47 -6.61
C GLY A 156 -10.25 -26.41 -7.04
N ALA A 157 -11.51 -26.52 -6.58
CA ALA A 157 -12.57 -25.61 -6.99
C ALA A 157 -12.37 -24.23 -6.37
N TYR A 158 -12.69 -23.17 -7.12
CA TYR A 158 -12.64 -21.81 -6.60
C TYR A 158 -13.58 -20.89 -7.38
N LEU A 159 -13.93 -19.77 -6.74
CA LEU A 159 -14.51 -18.58 -7.37
C LEU A 159 -13.63 -17.38 -7.04
N GLN A 160 -13.21 -16.66 -8.07
CA GLN A 160 -12.49 -15.40 -7.97
C GLN A 160 -13.30 -14.28 -8.63
N ILE A 161 -13.49 -13.17 -7.93
CA ILE A 161 -14.07 -11.93 -8.43
C ILE A 161 -12.93 -10.92 -8.64
N SER A 162 -12.88 -10.27 -9.80
CA SER A 162 -11.83 -9.32 -10.15
C SER A 162 -11.82 -8.08 -9.23
N PRO A 163 -10.65 -7.49 -8.91
CA PRO A 163 -10.59 -6.20 -8.21
C PRO A 163 -11.30 -5.05 -8.94
N THR A 164 -11.48 -5.17 -10.26
CA THR A 164 -12.22 -4.20 -11.09
C THR A 164 -13.75 -4.37 -11.03
N ALA A 165 -14.24 -5.38 -10.32
CA ALA A 165 -15.66 -5.53 -10.03
C ALA A 165 -16.14 -4.35 -9.18
N GLY A 166 -17.39 -3.91 -9.35
CA GLY A 166 -17.85 -2.73 -8.63
C GLY A 166 -19.26 -2.28 -8.96
N LEU A 167 -19.66 -1.20 -8.28
CA LEU A 167 -20.94 -0.53 -8.45
C LEU A 167 -20.75 0.72 -9.33
N SER A 168 -21.38 0.72 -10.49
CA SER A 168 -21.49 1.88 -11.38
C SER A 168 -22.74 2.69 -11.04
N LEU A 169 -22.58 3.99 -10.88
CA LEU A 169 -23.64 4.93 -10.58
C LEU A 169 -23.59 6.15 -11.50
N ASN A 170 -24.77 6.65 -11.86
CA ASN A 170 -24.92 7.97 -12.50
C ASN A 170 -25.58 8.90 -11.49
N ILE A 171 -24.90 10.00 -11.15
CA ILE A 171 -25.31 10.95 -10.11
C ILE A 171 -25.78 12.24 -10.78
N ALA A 172 -26.82 12.89 -10.26
CA ALA A 172 -27.18 14.23 -10.68
C ALA A 172 -26.08 15.23 -10.27
N ARG A 173 -25.52 15.97 -11.23
CA ARG A 173 -24.49 16.99 -10.96
C ARG A 173 -24.93 18.04 -9.93
N SER A 174 -26.20 18.46 -9.98
CA SER A 174 -26.75 19.39 -8.99
C SER A 174 -26.78 18.84 -7.55
N ALA A 175 -26.73 17.52 -7.37
CA ALA A 175 -26.79 16.90 -6.05
C ALA A 175 -25.42 16.85 -5.35
N VAL A 176 -24.30 16.99 -6.07
CA VAL A 176 -22.93 17.00 -5.52
C VAL A 176 -22.46 18.40 -5.10
N GLN A 177 -23.38 19.35 -4.96
CA GLN A 177 -23.08 20.70 -4.44
C GLN A 177 -22.99 20.75 -2.91
N THR A 178 -23.39 19.69 -2.22
CA THR A 178 -23.24 19.56 -0.77
C THR A 178 -22.03 18.70 -0.45
N LEU A 179 -21.29 19.05 0.60
CA LEU A 179 -20.10 18.31 1.00
C LEU A 179 -20.40 16.83 1.32
N ARG A 180 -21.57 16.55 1.94
CA ARG A 180 -22.01 15.18 2.26
C ARG A 180 -22.19 14.32 1.01
N ASN A 181 -22.98 14.78 0.05
CA ASN A 181 -23.25 14.01 -1.18
C ASN A 181 -21.99 13.89 -2.03
N LEU A 182 -21.19 14.96 -2.09
CA LEU A 182 -19.91 14.93 -2.78
C LEU A 182 -18.97 13.91 -2.15
N ALA A 183 -18.77 13.96 -0.83
CA ALA A 183 -17.89 13.05 -0.09
C ALA A 183 -18.31 11.59 -0.27
N SER A 184 -19.62 11.28 -0.27
CA SER A 184 -20.11 9.89 -0.40
C SER A 184 -19.80 9.21 -1.74
N ALA A 185 -19.55 9.97 -2.80
CA ALA A 185 -19.22 9.45 -4.12
C ALA A 185 -17.80 9.80 -4.58
N MET A 186 -17.04 10.56 -3.78
CA MET A 186 -15.73 11.07 -4.16
C MET A 186 -14.71 9.94 -4.35
N PRO A 187 -13.95 9.92 -5.46
CA PRO A 187 -12.87 8.94 -5.67
C PRO A 187 -11.66 9.19 -4.77
N MET A 188 -11.12 8.13 -4.15
CA MET A 188 -9.97 8.20 -3.23
C MET A 188 -8.73 8.80 -3.88
N ALA A 189 -8.46 8.41 -5.12
CA ALA A 189 -7.44 9.03 -5.94
C ALA A 189 -7.68 10.54 -6.08
N SER A 190 -6.69 11.37 -5.76
CA SER A 190 -6.88 12.83 -5.66
C SER A 190 -5.85 13.63 -6.45
N ASP A 191 -6.29 14.66 -7.17
CA ASP A 191 -5.44 15.68 -7.75
C ASP A 191 -5.48 16.93 -6.87
N ILE A 192 -4.33 17.30 -6.32
CA ILE A 192 -4.17 18.42 -5.38
C ILE A 192 -3.41 19.52 -6.11
N ILE A 193 -4.04 20.68 -6.29
CA ILE A 193 -3.52 21.76 -7.11
C ILE A 193 -3.14 22.93 -6.20
N LEU A 194 -1.84 23.22 -6.13
CA LEU A 194 -1.26 24.37 -5.48
C LEU A 194 -1.22 25.58 -6.43
N PRO A 195 -1.26 26.82 -5.92
CA PRO A 195 -0.89 27.99 -6.72
C PRO A 195 0.60 27.93 -7.12
N ALA A 196 1.01 28.74 -8.11
CA ALA A 196 2.39 28.74 -8.61
C ALA A 196 3.42 29.10 -7.52
N ASP A 197 3.05 30.02 -6.63
CA ASP A 197 3.84 30.45 -5.48
C ASP A 197 3.08 30.10 -4.18
N PRO A 198 3.09 28.83 -3.74
CA PRO A 198 2.34 28.41 -2.57
C PRO A 198 2.96 28.97 -1.28
N THR A 199 2.09 29.38 -0.37
CA THR A 199 2.47 29.68 1.01
C THR A 199 2.86 28.40 1.77
N GLU A 200 3.61 28.55 2.85
CA GLU A 200 3.99 27.44 3.75
C GLU A 200 2.76 26.65 4.24
N ASP A 201 1.66 27.34 4.60
CA ASP A 201 0.42 26.69 5.04
C ASP A 201 -0.29 25.92 3.92
N GLN A 202 -0.27 26.44 2.69
CA GLN A 202 -0.83 25.73 1.53
C GLN A 202 -0.01 24.48 1.18
N ALA A 203 1.32 24.57 1.27
CA ALA A 203 2.21 23.43 1.10
C ALA A 203 1.94 22.34 2.15
N ALA A 204 1.80 22.73 3.42
CA ALA A 204 1.44 21.82 4.50
C ALA A 204 0.09 21.15 4.25
N ALA A 205 -0.94 21.92 3.85
CA ALA A 205 -2.25 21.38 3.55
C ALA A 205 -2.24 20.39 2.38
N ALA A 206 -1.47 20.66 1.31
CA ALA A 206 -1.35 19.76 0.18
C ALA A 206 -0.68 18.43 0.55
N ILE A 207 0.40 18.47 1.35
CA ILE A 207 1.08 17.25 1.84
C ILE A 207 0.15 16.45 2.75
N LEU A 208 -0.61 17.10 3.63
CA LEU A 208 -1.58 16.44 4.50
C LEU A 208 -2.77 15.82 3.76
N LEU A 209 -3.21 16.42 2.64
CA LEU A 209 -4.24 15.83 1.76
C LEU A 209 -3.74 14.58 1.04
N ALA A 210 -2.45 14.54 0.69
CA ALA A 210 -1.82 13.39 0.07
C ALA A 210 -1.38 12.32 1.08
N ALA A 211 -1.32 12.66 2.38
CA ALA A 211 -0.92 11.74 3.43
C ALA A 211 -1.81 10.48 3.44
N ASN A 212 -1.18 9.31 3.47
CA ASN A 212 -1.85 8.01 3.43
C ASN A 212 -2.80 7.81 2.20
N ASN A 213 -2.53 8.52 1.10
CA ASN A 213 -3.19 8.35 -0.19
C ASN A 213 -2.14 8.16 -1.28
N SER A 214 -1.77 6.90 -1.55
CA SER A 214 -0.78 6.55 -2.58
C SER A 214 -1.18 6.96 -3.99
N ASP A 215 -2.47 7.24 -4.22
CA ASP A 215 -2.97 7.70 -5.50
C ASP A 215 -3.06 9.23 -5.59
N ALA A 216 -2.61 9.97 -4.58
CA ALA A 216 -2.61 11.42 -4.59
C ALA A 216 -1.54 11.98 -5.53
N ARG A 217 -1.88 13.00 -6.31
CA ARG A 217 -0.94 13.72 -7.17
C ARG A 217 -0.98 15.19 -6.85
N ILE A 218 0.17 15.78 -6.58
CA ILE A 218 0.29 17.21 -6.31
C ILE A 218 0.80 17.92 -7.56
N PHE A 219 0.09 18.98 -7.97
CA PHE A 219 0.45 19.83 -9.09
C PHE A 219 0.66 21.26 -8.60
N VAL A 220 1.73 21.92 -9.06
CA VAL A 220 1.96 23.35 -8.83
C VAL A 220 1.47 24.13 -10.05
N GLY A 221 0.56 25.08 -9.84
CA GLY A 221 -0.11 25.86 -10.87
C GLY A 221 -1.36 25.20 -11.42
N SER A 222 -1.21 24.25 -12.35
CA SER A 222 -2.34 23.62 -13.06
C SER A 222 -2.19 22.11 -13.19
N ALA A 223 -3.29 21.38 -12.97
CA ALA A 223 -3.36 19.96 -13.29
C ALA A 223 -3.58 19.75 -14.81
N PRO A 224 -3.11 18.62 -15.36
CA PRO A 224 -3.49 18.21 -16.72
C PRO A 224 -5.01 17.98 -16.81
N PRO A 225 -5.62 18.17 -17.99
CA PRO A 225 -7.02 17.85 -18.17
C PRO A 225 -7.27 16.36 -17.94
N PRO A 226 -8.43 15.96 -17.39
CA PRO A 226 -8.79 14.56 -17.25
C PRO A 226 -8.68 13.81 -18.57
N GLN A 227 -7.95 12.69 -18.56
CA GLN A 227 -7.82 11.82 -19.73
C GLN A 227 -8.78 10.62 -19.65
N GLU A 228 -9.32 10.35 -18.47
CA GLU A 228 -10.13 9.17 -18.17
C GLU A 228 -11.63 9.44 -18.36
N GLN A 229 -12.38 8.39 -18.72
CA GLN A 229 -13.84 8.45 -18.73
C GLN A 229 -14.41 8.26 -17.33
N GLY A 230 -15.43 9.04 -17.00
CA GLY A 230 -16.08 9.03 -15.67
C GLY A 230 -15.28 9.79 -14.62
N TRP A 231 -15.88 9.94 -13.44
CA TRP A 231 -15.27 10.60 -12.29
C TRP A 231 -14.41 9.60 -11.53
N ARG A 232 -13.11 9.61 -11.82
CA ARG A 232 -12.13 8.67 -11.25
C ARG A 232 -11.17 9.30 -10.25
N ARG A 233 -11.06 10.63 -10.24
CA ARG A 233 -10.22 11.36 -9.30
C ARG A 233 -10.97 12.54 -8.69
N SER A 234 -10.76 12.76 -7.41
CA SER A 234 -11.17 13.99 -6.72
C SER A 234 -10.21 15.12 -7.06
N VAL A 235 -10.69 16.36 -7.07
CA VAL A 235 -9.85 17.53 -7.35
C VAL A 235 -9.92 18.48 -6.16
N PHE A 236 -8.77 18.74 -5.54
CA PHE A 236 -8.59 19.73 -4.49
C PHE A 236 -7.78 20.90 -5.04
N ARG A 237 -8.23 22.13 -4.80
CA ARG A 237 -7.50 23.34 -5.19
C ARG A 237 -7.23 24.20 -3.97
N LEU A 238 -5.95 24.39 -3.66
CA LEU A 238 -5.54 25.34 -2.64
C LEU A 238 -5.65 26.75 -3.23
N THR A 239 -6.38 27.63 -2.56
CA THR A 239 -6.64 29.01 -2.98
C THR A 239 -6.20 30.01 -1.91
N SER A 240 -6.34 31.30 -2.20
CA SER A 240 -5.91 32.38 -1.32
C SER A 240 -6.69 32.42 0.01
N SER A 241 -6.09 33.03 1.02
CA SER A 241 -6.70 33.15 2.35
C SER A 241 -7.93 34.08 2.40
N THR A 242 -8.19 34.84 1.34
CA THR A 242 -9.38 35.69 1.22
C THR A 242 -10.61 34.93 0.72
N GLU A 243 -10.42 33.73 0.16
CA GLU A 243 -11.52 32.86 -0.26
C GLU A 243 -12.12 32.09 0.94
N PRO A 244 -13.34 31.54 0.80
CA PRO A 244 -13.93 30.66 1.81
C PRO A 244 -13.02 29.49 2.19
N GLY A 245 -13.08 29.06 3.46
CA GLY A 245 -12.28 27.93 3.95
C GLY A 245 -12.47 26.64 3.16
N VAL A 246 -13.73 26.34 2.80
CA VAL A 246 -14.09 25.24 1.91
C VAL A 246 -15.20 25.72 0.97
N SER A 247 -15.05 25.49 -0.32
CA SER A 247 -16.10 25.70 -1.33
C SER A 247 -16.07 24.60 -2.39
N ILE A 248 -17.22 24.32 -3.00
CA ILE A 248 -17.37 23.33 -4.06
C ILE A 248 -17.67 24.05 -5.37
N SER A 249 -16.97 23.68 -6.44
CA SER A 249 -17.24 24.11 -7.81
C SER A 249 -17.52 22.89 -8.69
N ASP A 250 -18.49 23.00 -9.60
CA ASP A 250 -18.82 21.96 -10.59
C ASP A 250 -18.78 22.54 -12.02
N SER A 251 -18.00 23.59 -12.23
CA SER A 251 -17.83 24.19 -13.57
C SER A 251 -16.93 23.37 -14.49
N GLY A 252 -16.20 22.39 -13.93
CA GLY A 252 -15.26 21.54 -14.65
C GLY A 252 -15.88 20.21 -15.11
N PRO A 253 -15.08 19.34 -15.75
CA PRO A 253 -15.50 17.98 -16.08
C PRO A 253 -15.84 17.17 -14.82
N TRP A 254 -15.18 17.45 -13.70
CA TRP A 254 -15.40 16.84 -12.40
C TRP A 254 -15.63 17.92 -11.33
N PRO A 255 -16.34 17.59 -10.23
CA PRO A 255 -16.44 18.48 -9.08
C PRO A 255 -15.07 18.75 -8.46
N GLU A 256 -14.83 20.01 -8.10
CA GLU A 256 -13.62 20.50 -7.47
C GLU A 256 -13.94 21.06 -6.08
N ILE A 257 -13.12 20.72 -5.09
CA ILE A 257 -13.14 21.35 -3.77
C ILE A 257 -12.02 22.37 -3.70
N SER A 258 -12.37 23.64 -3.50
CA SER A 258 -11.39 24.70 -3.22
C SER A 258 -11.22 24.89 -1.72
N LEU A 259 -9.98 25.00 -1.26
CA LEU A 259 -9.59 25.20 0.13
C LEU A 259 -8.88 26.54 0.29
N GLY A 260 -9.52 27.46 0.99
CA GLY A 260 -9.03 28.81 1.24
C GLY A 260 -8.97 29.14 2.73
N GLY A 261 -9.23 30.40 3.05
CA GLY A 261 -9.26 30.89 4.43
C GLY A 261 -7.88 30.98 5.09
N ALA A 262 -7.87 31.35 6.37
CA ALA A 262 -6.65 31.60 7.13
C ALA A 262 -5.85 30.34 7.50
N SER A 263 -6.47 29.16 7.44
CA SER A 263 -5.84 27.88 7.79
C SER A 263 -6.31 26.77 6.82
N PRO A 264 -5.65 26.62 5.67
CA PRO A 264 -6.00 25.58 4.69
C PRO A 264 -5.78 24.16 5.25
N GLN A 265 -4.91 23.99 6.26
CA GLN A 265 -4.69 22.72 6.94
C GLN A 265 -5.93 22.25 7.71
N ASP A 266 -6.62 23.17 8.39
CA ASP A 266 -7.87 22.84 9.11
C ASP A 266 -8.99 22.47 8.13
N ALA A 267 -9.05 23.16 6.98
CA ALA A 267 -9.99 22.84 5.91
C ALA A 267 -9.72 21.43 5.33
N ALA A 268 -8.46 21.10 5.06
CA ALA A 268 -8.04 19.78 4.62
C ALA A 268 -8.47 18.70 5.62
N ARG A 269 -8.17 18.88 6.91
CA ARG A 269 -8.58 17.96 8.00
C ARG A 269 -10.08 17.79 8.11
N LEU A 270 -10.86 18.85 7.94
CA LEU A 270 -12.31 18.76 7.99
C LEU A 270 -12.85 17.86 6.88
N ILE A 271 -12.38 18.04 5.64
CA ILE A 271 -12.87 17.29 4.49
C ILE A 271 -12.41 15.85 4.52
N THR A 272 -11.14 15.59 4.82
CA THR A 272 -10.62 14.22 4.87
C THR A 272 -11.27 13.42 5.99
N ASN A 273 -11.53 14.01 7.16
CA ASN A 273 -12.21 13.30 8.24
C ASN A 273 -13.66 12.93 7.86
N GLU A 274 -14.43 13.85 7.27
CA GLU A 274 -15.77 13.52 6.76
C GLU A 274 -15.69 12.43 5.68
N TRP A 275 -14.70 12.50 4.80
CA TRP A 275 -14.51 11.53 3.73
C TRP A 275 -14.12 10.14 4.24
N HIS A 276 -13.14 10.05 5.15
CA HIS A 276 -12.71 8.79 5.75
C HIS A 276 -13.78 8.15 6.64
N THR A 277 -14.63 8.94 7.32
CA THR A 277 -15.74 8.36 8.09
C THR A 277 -16.75 7.64 7.21
N VAL A 278 -16.91 8.06 5.95
CA VAL A 278 -17.84 7.43 5.00
C VAL A 278 -17.25 6.16 4.38
N PHE A 279 -15.95 6.16 4.06
CA PHE A 279 -15.32 5.01 3.37
C PHE A 279 -14.74 3.96 4.31
N ASN A 280 -14.14 4.36 5.43
CA ASN A 280 -13.30 3.45 6.21
C ASN A 280 -13.87 3.09 7.59
N GLY A 281 -14.87 3.82 8.12
CA GLY A 281 -15.46 3.58 9.46
C GLY A 281 -14.47 3.64 10.65
N GLN A 282 -13.16 3.70 10.39
CA GLN A 282 -12.09 3.70 11.36
C GLN A 282 -11.93 5.11 11.91
N ALA A 283 -12.46 5.33 13.10
CA ALA A 283 -12.21 6.52 13.88
C ALA A 283 -10.74 6.58 14.33
N ASN A 284 -10.22 7.80 14.56
CA ASN A 284 -8.89 8.07 15.11
C ASN A 284 -8.46 7.07 16.19
N ILE A 285 -7.52 6.17 15.85
CA ILE A 285 -7.01 5.07 16.69
C ILE A 285 -6.56 5.54 18.08
N GLY A 286 -5.96 6.74 18.18
CA GLY A 286 -5.50 7.31 19.43
C GLY A 286 -6.58 7.47 20.51
N LYS A 287 -7.87 7.51 20.15
CA LYS A 287 -8.98 7.53 21.11
C LYS A 287 -9.27 6.17 21.74
N PHE A 288 -8.76 5.08 21.15
CA PHE A 288 -9.03 3.71 21.56
C PHE A 288 -7.88 3.07 22.35
N LEU A 289 -6.75 3.77 22.51
CA LEU A 289 -5.68 3.28 23.36
C LEU A 289 -6.18 3.11 24.80
N ARG A 290 -5.99 1.89 25.33
CA ARG A 290 -6.29 1.55 26.71
C ARG A 290 -4.98 1.32 27.44
N ARG A 291 -4.85 1.91 28.64
CA ARG A 291 -3.73 1.62 29.54
C ARG A 291 -4.06 0.38 30.38
N THR A 292 -3.16 -0.59 30.35
CA THR A 292 -3.25 -1.79 31.20
C THR A 292 -2.84 -1.50 32.64
N GLU A 293 -3.18 -2.39 33.57
CA GLU A 293 -2.70 -2.31 34.97
C GLU A 293 -1.16 -2.33 35.08
N GLY A 294 -0.46 -2.84 34.06
CA GLY A 294 1.01 -2.86 33.97
C GLY A 294 1.65 -1.57 33.44
N GLY A 295 0.84 -0.59 32.99
CA GLY A 295 1.32 0.68 32.45
C GLY A 295 1.47 0.70 30.91
N ASP A 296 1.46 -0.47 30.27
CA ASP A 296 1.54 -0.58 28.81
C ASP A 296 0.26 -0.06 28.15
N GLU A 297 0.41 0.64 27.03
CA GLU A 297 -0.71 1.06 26.19
C GLU A 297 -1.06 -0.05 25.21
N THR A 298 -2.36 -0.24 24.96
CA THR A 298 -2.87 -1.35 24.16
C THR A 298 -3.92 -0.89 23.17
N LEU A 299 -3.95 -1.54 22.00
CA LEU A 299 -4.93 -1.32 20.95
C LEU A 299 -5.52 -2.66 20.52
N THR A 300 -6.83 -2.83 20.65
CA THR A 300 -7.46 -4.11 20.30
C THR A 300 -7.61 -4.28 18.80
N PHE A 301 -7.65 -5.53 18.34
CA PHE A 301 -7.89 -5.84 16.94
C PHE A 301 -9.28 -5.38 16.47
N ALA A 302 -10.27 -5.40 17.36
CA ALA A 302 -11.60 -4.88 17.06
C ALA A 302 -11.59 -3.36 16.82
N ASP A 303 -10.79 -2.60 17.58
CA ASP A 303 -10.63 -1.14 17.37
C ASP A 303 -9.93 -0.84 16.03
N LEU A 304 -9.14 -1.79 15.51
CA LEU A 304 -8.53 -1.74 14.17
C LEU A 304 -9.46 -2.20 13.04
N GLY A 305 -10.72 -2.55 13.35
CA GLY A 305 -11.66 -3.10 12.37
C GLY A 305 -11.42 -4.57 12.02
N GLY A 306 -10.59 -5.28 12.79
CA GLY A 306 -10.39 -6.72 12.63
C GLY A 306 -11.67 -7.51 12.94
N ASP A 307 -11.93 -8.55 12.14
CA ASP A 307 -13.08 -9.43 12.35
C ASP A 307 -12.91 -10.23 13.64
N VAL A 308 -13.80 -9.99 14.60
CA VAL A 308 -13.88 -10.75 15.87
C VAL A 308 -15.13 -11.61 15.94
N SER A 309 -15.82 -11.80 14.82
CA SER A 309 -16.98 -12.69 14.73
C SER A 309 -16.54 -14.17 14.69
N SER A 310 -17.48 -15.06 15.02
CA SER A 310 -17.24 -16.50 14.94
C SER A 310 -17.30 -16.97 13.49
N GLN A 311 -16.20 -17.51 12.98
CA GLN A 311 -16.11 -18.07 11.64
C GLN A 311 -16.24 -19.60 11.70
N THR A 312 -17.05 -20.18 10.82
CA THR A 312 -17.22 -21.64 10.69
C THR A 312 -16.46 -22.13 9.46
N PHE A 313 -15.54 -23.08 9.65
CA PHE A 313 -14.63 -23.55 8.59
C PHE A 313 -14.26 -25.02 8.82
N SER A 314 -13.92 -25.73 7.74
CA SER A 314 -13.53 -27.15 7.80
C SER A 314 -12.01 -27.36 7.76
N ASP A 315 -11.28 -26.50 7.05
CA ASP A 315 -9.83 -26.60 6.85
C ASP A 315 -9.10 -25.45 7.57
N THR A 316 -9.15 -24.25 7.00
CA THR A 316 -8.44 -23.08 7.50
C THR A 316 -9.38 -21.90 7.71
N ALA A 317 -9.20 -21.17 8.81
CA ALA A 317 -9.76 -19.84 9.02
C ALA A 317 -8.63 -18.83 9.19
N ASP A 318 -8.76 -17.69 8.53
CA ASP A 318 -7.77 -16.62 8.51
C ASP A 318 -8.40 -15.32 8.99
N TRP A 319 -7.74 -14.67 9.94
CA TRP A 319 -8.02 -13.29 10.35
C TRP A 319 -6.82 -12.43 9.94
N GLN A 320 -7.10 -11.32 9.26
CA GLN A 320 -6.10 -10.37 8.82
C GLN A 320 -6.40 -9.02 9.47
N ILE A 321 -5.39 -8.43 10.11
CA ILE A 321 -5.49 -7.19 10.87
C ILE A 321 -4.32 -6.30 10.46
N THR A 322 -4.63 -5.10 9.99
CA THR A 322 -3.61 -4.12 9.60
C THR A 322 -3.38 -3.09 10.71
N LEU A 323 -2.12 -2.86 11.07
CA LEU A 323 -1.69 -1.81 11.99
C LEU A 323 -0.87 -0.75 11.22
N PRO A 324 -1.49 0.38 10.83
CA PRO A 324 -0.80 1.53 10.26
C PRO A 324 -0.10 2.35 11.36
N LEU A 325 1.22 2.51 11.28
CA LEU A 325 1.99 3.20 12.33
C LEU A 325 1.77 4.71 12.38
N ASN A 326 1.38 5.33 11.27
CA ASN A 326 1.01 6.76 11.22
C ASN A 326 -0.29 7.08 12.01
N GLN A 327 -1.00 6.07 12.50
CA GLN A 327 -2.17 6.23 13.37
C GLN A 327 -1.86 5.86 14.83
N VAL A 328 -0.65 5.39 15.12
CA VAL A 328 -0.18 5.11 16.48
C VAL A 328 0.17 6.45 17.15
N PRO A 329 -0.24 6.67 18.40
CA PRO A 329 0.07 7.90 19.13
C PRO A 329 1.55 8.19 19.31
N ALA A 330 1.85 9.47 19.51
CA ALA A 330 3.20 9.97 19.56
C ALA A 330 4.06 9.31 20.63
N GLY A 331 5.28 8.89 20.24
CA GLY A 331 6.27 8.32 21.13
C GLY A 331 5.98 6.90 21.60
N GLN A 332 5.15 6.15 20.85
CA GLN A 332 4.85 4.74 21.11
C GLN A 332 5.38 3.89 19.96
N THR A 333 5.84 2.67 20.29
CA THR A 333 6.20 1.65 19.29
C THR A 333 5.59 0.30 19.65
N PRO A 334 5.10 -0.49 18.66
CA PRO A 334 4.61 -1.84 18.92
C PRO A 334 5.71 -2.70 19.55
N SER A 335 5.34 -3.50 20.55
CA SER A 335 6.27 -4.38 21.26
C SER A 335 5.80 -5.82 21.36
N LYS A 336 4.50 -6.04 21.52
CA LYS A 336 3.92 -7.38 21.69
C LYS A 336 2.58 -7.51 21.00
N ILE A 337 2.25 -8.75 20.65
CA ILE A 337 0.95 -9.16 20.13
C ILE A 337 0.36 -10.17 21.10
N ALA A 338 -0.86 -9.91 21.57
CA ALA A 338 -1.65 -10.84 22.35
C ALA A 338 -2.83 -11.34 21.52
N VAL A 339 -2.80 -12.63 21.13
CA VAL A 339 -3.88 -13.31 20.40
C VAL A 339 -4.67 -14.15 21.39
N ASP A 340 -5.92 -13.75 21.64
CA ASP A 340 -6.89 -14.53 22.40
C ASP A 340 -7.84 -15.22 21.43
N ILE A 341 -7.89 -16.55 21.44
CA ILE A 341 -8.66 -17.32 20.48
C ILE A 341 -9.44 -18.44 21.15
N LEU A 342 -10.63 -18.72 20.62
CA LEU A 342 -11.45 -19.87 20.98
C LEU A 342 -11.64 -20.73 19.74
N VAL A 343 -11.32 -22.02 19.86
CA VAL A 343 -11.46 -22.99 18.77
C VAL A 343 -12.35 -24.11 19.26
N ALA A 344 -13.47 -24.36 18.56
CA ALA A 344 -14.37 -25.44 18.95
C ALA A 344 -13.73 -26.80 18.72
N ASP A 345 -14.04 -27.75 19.60
CA ASP A 345 -13.68 -29.15 19.41
C ASP A 345 -14.36 -29.72 18.15
N ASP A 346 -13.58 -30.38 17.30
CA ASP A 346 -14.08 -31.13 16.15
C ASP A 346 -14.09 -32.65 16.41
N GLY A 347 -13.72 -33.07 17.62
CA GLY A 347 -13.61 -34.46 18.05
C GLY A 347 -12.49 -35.24 17.35
N SER A 348 -11.52 -34.55 16.74
CA SER A 348 -10.32 -35.14 16.13
C SER A 348 -9.29 -35.52 17.19
N ASP A 349 -8.48 -36.54 16.89
CA ASP A 349 -7.29 -36.88 17.69
C ASP A 349 -6.14 -35.89 17.47
N THR A 350 -6.23 -35.05 16.43
CA THR A 350 -5.26 -34.01 16.09
C THR A 350 -5.82 -32.63 16.39
N ALA A 351 -5.21 -31.95 17.36
CA ALA A 351 -5.59 -30.59 17.71
C ALA A 351 -5.33 -29.63 16.53
N PRO A 352 -6.23 -28.66 16.27
CA PRO A 352 -5.98 -27.59 15.29
C PRO A 352 -4.70 -26.82 15.64
N VAL A 353 -4.03 -26.26 14.65
CA VAL A 353 -2.81 -25.45 14.85
C VAL A 353 -3.15 -23.98 14.63
N ILE A 354 -2.78 -23.14 15.59
CA ILE A 354 -2.83 -21.69 15.46
C ILE A 354 -1.46 -21.21 15.02
N SER A 355 -1.41 -20.37 13.98
CA SER A 355 -0.20 -19.73 13.47
C SER A 355 -0.40 -18.22 13.43
N VAL A 356 0.61 -17.45 13.82
CA VAL A 356 0.57 -15.99 13.82
C VAL A 356 1.77 -15.46 13.06
N THR A 357 1.51 -14.69 11.99
CA THR A 357 2.55 -14.06 11.17
C THR A 357 2.38 -12.55 11.14
N LEU A 358 3.50 -11.81 11.16
CA LEU A 358 3.52 -10.35 10.99
C LEU A 358 4.39 -10.02 9.78
N ASN A 359 3.86 -9.27 8.81
CA ASN A 359 4.54 -8.94 7.55
C ASN A 359 5.12 -10.18 6.85
N GLY A 360 4.38 -11.29 6.90
CA GLY A 360 4.80 -12.60 6.35
C GLY A 360 5.78 -13.41 7.23
N LEU A 361 6.36 -12.84 8.29
CA LEU A 361 7.24 -13.56 9.20
C LEU A 361 6.45 -14.33 10.27
N LEU A 362 6.72 -15.62 10.44
CA LEU A 362 6.14 -16.43 11.53
C LEU A 362 6.68 -15.99 12.89
N LEU A 363 5.81 -15.39 13.70
CA LEU A 363 6.13 -14.99 15.08
C LEU A 363 5.95 -16.14 16.06
N GLY A 364 4.96 -17.00 15.83
CA GLY A 364 4.74 -18.17 16.67
C GLY A 364 3.59 -19.05 16.20
N SER A 365 3.61 -20.29 16.69
CA SER A 365 2.53 -21.26 16.46
C SER A 365 2.34 -22.17 17.67
N ALA A 366 1.12 -22.68 17.83
CA ALA A 366 0.79 -23.61 18.91
C ALA A 366 -0.43 -24.48 18.55
N ALA A 367 -0.48 -25.68 19.13
CA ALA A 367 -1.68 -26.50 19.09
C ALA A 367 -2.80 -25.86 19.93
N ALA A 368 -4.00 -25.78 19.36
CA ALA A 368 -5.17 -25.17 19.98
C ALA A 368 -5.66 -26.01 21.17
N GLN A 369 -6.03 -25.33 22.25
CA GLN A 369 -6.79 -25.93 23.34
C GLN A 369 -8.28 -25.79 23.01
N THR A 370 -8.89 -26.87 22.53
CA THR A 370 -10.30 -26.86 22.10
C THR A 370 -11.25 -26.55 23.25
N ASP A 371 -12.35 -25.87 22.93
CA ASP A 371 -13.42 -25.42 23.85
C ASP A 371 -12.94 -24.59 25.05
N LYS A 372 -11.73 -24.03 24.97
CA LYS A 372 -11.15 -23.16 25.98
C LYS A 372 -10.55 -21.94 25.31
N ARG A 373 -10.60 -20.82 26.02
CA ARG A 373 -9.84 -19.64 25.64
C ARG A 373 -8.36 -19.95 25.72
N MET A 374 -7.66 -19.74 24.62
CA MET A 374 -6.21 -19.81 24.53
C MET A 374 -5.63 -18.42 24.28
N ARG A 375 -4.53 -18.09 24.97
CA ARG A 375 -3.79 -16.84 24.77
C ARG A 375 -2.39 -17.14 24.28
N LEU A 376 -2.00 -16.53 23.17
CA LEU A 376 -0.64 -16.49 22.66
C LEU A 376 -0.12 -15.05 22.83
N THR A 377 1.02 -14.91 23.53
CA THR A 377 1.72 -13.63 23.64
C THR A 377 3.03 -13.75 22.90
N LEU A 378 3.22 -12.90 21.90
CA LEU A 378 4.36 -12.93 20.98
C LEU A 378 5.07 -11.58 21.03
N ASP A 379 6.40 -11.60 21.17
CA ASP A 379 7.21 -10.39 21.06
C ASP A 379 7.38 -10.00 19.59
N ILE A 380 7.38 -8.71 19.31
CA ILE A 380 7.67 -8.16 17.98
C ILE A 380 9.18 -7.89 17.92
N PRO A 381 9.94 -8.57 17.03
CA PRO A 381 11.36 -8.27 16.83
C PRO A 381 11.58 -6.82 16.39
N ASP A 382 12.64 -6.19 16.91
CA ASP A 382 13.03 -4.85 16.50
C ASP A 382 13.36 -4.82 14.98
N GLY A 383 12.92 -3.77 14.29
CA GLY A 383 13.10 -3.61 12.84
C GLY A 383 12.19 -4.47 11.96
N LEU A 384 11.26 -5.26 12.51
CA LEU A 384 10.26 -6.00 11.73
C LEU A 384 9.10 -5.10 11.27
N THR A 385 8.85 -4.01 12.00
CA THR A 385 7.74 -3.12 11.72
C THR A 385 8.03 -2.20 10.53
N THR A 386 7.03 -1.98 9.71
CA THR A 386 7.02 -1.05 8.57
C THR A 386 5.97 0.04 8.79
N SER A 387 5.78 0.95 7.83
CA SER A 387 4.73 1.98 7.86
C SER A 387 3.32 1.39 8.02
N ALA A 388 3.04 0.26 7.37
CA ALA A 388 1.80 -0.50 7.46
C ALA A 388 2.10 -1.98 7.73
N ASN A 389 1.58 -2.51 8.84
CA ASN A 389 1.92 -3.85 9.32
C ASN A 389 0.75 -4.81 9.20
N ASP A 390 0.95 -5.94 8.53
CA ASP A 390 -0.07 -6.96 8.32
C ASP A 390 0.10 -8.13 9.31
N LEU A 391 -0.84 -8.25 10.24
CA LEU A 391 -0.93 -9.38 11.15
C LEU A 391 -1.93 -10.39 10.60
N LYS A 392 -1.47 -11.62 10.34
CA LYS A 392 -2.33 -12.75 9.98
C LYS A 392 -2.35 -13.78 11.11
N VAL A 393 -3.54 -14.13 11.58
CA VAL A 393 -3.80 -15.24 12.49
C VAL A 393 -4.52 -16.32 11.71
N SER A 394 -3.97 -17.53 11.69
CA SER A 394 -4.54 -18.68 10.99
C SER A 394 -4.84 -19.81 11.97
N VAL A 395 -6.01 -20.42 11.85
CA VAL A 395 -6.33 -21.71 12.50
C VAL A 395 -6.47 -22.76 11.42
N ILE A 396 -5.63 -23.78 11.48
CA ILE A 396 -5.59 -24.87 10.52
C ILE A 396 -6.05 -26.15 11.22
N ARG A 397 -7.09 -26.78 10.69
CA ARG A 397 -7.61 -28.08 11.13
C ARG A 397 -7.17 -29.14 10.13
N GLN A 398 -6.86 -30.33 10.63
CA GLN A 398 -6.77 -31.48 9.74
C GLN A 398 -8.18 -31.96 9.43
N ILE A 399 -8.59 -31.84 8.17
CA ILE A 399 -9.88 -32.39 7.74
C ILE A 399 -9.88 -33.90 7.96
N ARG A 400 -10.89 -34.42 8.68
CA ARG A 400 -11.21 -35.85 8.68
C ARG A 400 -11.77 -36.24 7.32
N GLY A 401 -10.88 -36.62 6.40
CA GLY A 401 -11.21 -37.19 5.09
C GLY A 401 -10.81 -38.65 5.01
N GLY A 402 -11.80 -39.55 4.91
CA GLY A 402 -11.60 -40.99 4.76
C GLY A 402 -12.90 -41.78 4.94
N ASP A 403 -13.08 -42.86 4.19
CA ASP A 403 -14.15 -43.87 4.32
C ASP A 403 -15.63 -43.41 4.20
N CYS A 404 -15.90 -42.25 3.59
CA CYS A 404 -17.27 -41.85 3.21
C CYS A 404 -18.30 -41.80 4.36
N ALA A 405 -17.88 -41.72 5.63
CA ALA A 405 -18.82 -41.74 6.74
C ALA A 405 -19.48 -40.38 7.00
N TYR A 406 -18.76 -39.26 6.79
CA TYR A 406 -19.25 -37.89 7.05
C TYR A 406 -18.61 -36.88 6.09
N ALA A 407 -19.41 -35.94 5.56
CA ALA A 407 -18.88 -34.78 4.84
C ALA A 407 -18.08 -33.88 5.81
N PRO A 408 -16.97 -33.23 5.36
CA PRO A 408 -16.24 -32.26 6.19
C PRO A 408 -17.21 -31.25 6.81
N GLN A 409 -17.33 -31.29 8.14
CA GLN A 409 -18.16 -30.35 8.87
C GLN A 409 -17.33 -29.10 9.18
N GLY A 410 -17.96 -27.94 9.06
CA GLY A 410 -17.36 -26.70 9.54
C GLY A 410 -17.54 -26.61 11.05
N TYR A 411 -16.47 -26.24 11.75
CA TYR A 411 -16.50 -25.98 13.19
C TYR A 411 -16.12 -24.53 13.46
N PRO A 412 -16.76 -23.88 14.45
CA PRO A 412 -16.48 -22.47 14.70
C PRO A 412 -15.09 -22.28 15.33
N ALA A 413 -14.44 -21.19 14.96
CA ALA A 413 -13.41 -20.55 15.79
C ALA A 413 -13.61 -19.04 15.76
N GLN A 414 -13.09 -18.38 16.79
CA GLN A 414 -13.30 -16.96 16.98
C GLN A 414 -12.05 -16.32 17.59
N LEU A 415 -11.58 -15.26 16.95
CA LEU A 415 -10.65 -14.32 17.52
C LEU A 415 -11.39 -13.46 18.55
N LEU A 416 -10.97 -13.51 19.80
CA LEU A 416 -11.69 -12.83 20.88
C LEU A 416 -11.39 -11.33 20.88
N PRO A 417 -12.37 -10.47 21.26
CA PRO A 417 -12.19 -9.01 21.31
C PRO A 417 -11.09 -8.52 22.26
N SER A 418 -10.59 -9.37 23.16
CA SER A 418 -9.48 -9.05 24.05
C SER A 418 -8.11 -9.15 23.38
N SER A 419 -8.03 -9.59 22.12
CA SER A 419 -6.79 -9.64 21.35
C SER A 419 -6.32 -8.23 20.97
N HIS A 420 -5.02 -7.95 21.11
CA HIS A 420 -4.49 -6.58 21.02
C HIS A 420 -2.99 -6.52 20.69
N PHE A 421 -2.56 -5.36 20.20
CA PHE A 421 -1.17 -4.91 20.22
C PHE A 421 -0.86 -4.22 21.54
N SER A 422 0.35 -4.40 22.05
CA SER A 422 0.90 -3.65 23.20
C SER A 422 2.04 -2.76 22.74
N PHE A 423 2.11 -1.56 23.30
CA PHE A 423 3.06 -0.53 22.92
C PHE A 423 3.98 -0.16 24.09
N LYS A 424 5.24 0.14 23.76
CA LYS A 424 6.24 0.66 24.69
C LYS A 424 6.62 2.10 24.30
N PRO A 425 6.95 2.97 25.26
CA PRO A 425 7.46 4.30 24.94
C PRO A 425 8.77 4.24 24.14
N GLN A 426 8.88 5.07 23.12
CA GLN A 426 10.09 5.27 22.33
C GLN A 426 10.25 6.75 21.96
N SER A 427 11.40 7.32 22.31
CA SER A 427 11.70 8.75 22.08
C SER A 427 12.63 9.00 20.90
N VAL A 428 13.48 8.03 20.54
CA VAL A 428 14.40 8.13 19.41
C VAL A 428 14.12 6.94 18.47
N PRO A 429 13.78 7.20 17.21
CA PRO A 429 13.61 6.18 16.20
C PRO A 429 14.96 5.62 15.76
N ASP A 430 15.04 4.31 15.64
CA ASP A 430 16.16 3.59 15.05
C ASP A 430 15.95 3.37 13.54
N ASP A 431 14.68 3.32 13.09
CA ASP A 431 14.27 3.06 11.70
C ASP A 431 13.22 4.04 11.16
N PHE A 432 13.05 4.07 9.84
CA PHE A 432 12.06 4.92 9.17
C PHE A 432 10.63 4.67 9.63
N ALA A 433 10.23 3.41 9.87
CA ALA A 433 8.88 3.07 10.36
C ALA A 433 8.50 3.81 11.65
N GLU A 434 9.47 4.03 12.53
CA GLU A 434 9.27 4.66 13.84
C GLU A 434 9.16 6.20 13.75
N LEU A 435 9.45 6.78 12.57
CA LEU A 435 9.15 8.19 12.30
C LEU A 435 7.64 8.44 12.23
N ALA A 436 6.85 7.48 11.79
CA ALA A 436 5.40 7.65 11.68
C ALA A 436 4.72 8.00 13.02
N PRO A 437 4.92 7.22 14.12
CA PRO A 437 4.41 7.61 15.42
C PRO A 437 5.14 8.85 15.96
N LEU A 438 6.44 9.05 15.71
CA LEU A 438 7.13 10.27 16.14
C LEU A 438 6.47 11.54 15.56
N PHE A 439 6.14 11.51 14.26
CA PHE A 439 5.53 12.63 13.56
C PHE A 439 4.11 12.92 14.02
N ALA A 440 3.38 11.93 14.55
CA ALA A 440 2.07 12.17 15.16
C ALA A 440 2.11 13.23 16.29
N GLY A 441 3.28 13.44 16.91
CA GLY A 441 3.51 14.50 17.92
C GLY A 441 3.80 15.90 17.33
N GLY A 442 4.00 15.99 16.02
CA GLY A 442 4.33 17.19 15.27
C GLY A 442 5.70 17.09 14.59
N VAL A 443 5.78 17.57 13.35
CA VAL A 443 7.00 17.58 12.54
C VAL A 443 7.08 18.85 11.71
N SER A 444 8.30 19.38 11.53
CA SER A 444 8.54 20.45 10.56
C SER A 444 9.22 19.91 9.31
N LEU A 445 8.75 20.29 8.14
CA LEU A 445 9.35 20.01 6.85
C LEU A 445 10.06 21.26 6.33
N VAL A 446 11.34 21.11 6.00
CA VAL A 446 12.18 22.17 5.45
C VAL A 446 12.50 21.82 4.00
N LEU A 447 12.02 22.64 3.07
CA LEU A 447 12.22 22.50 1.63
C LEU A 447 13.12 23.62 1.11
N ASP A 448 13.91 23.34 0.07
CA ASP A 448 14.65 24.40 -0.64
C ASP A 448 13.72 25.19 -1.58
N SER A 449 12.70 24.53 -2.17
CA SER A 449 11.75 25.14 -3.11
C SER A 449 10.36 24.51 -3.05
N ALA A 450 9.32 25.25 -3.48
CA ALA A 450 7.98 24.71 -3.69
C ALA A 450 7.92 23.60 -4.76
N ALA A 451 8.90 23.55 -5.67
CA ALA A 451 9.01 22.50 -6.68
C ALA A 451 9.26 21.10 -6.06
N ASP A 452 9.78 21.05 -4.84
CA ASP A 452 10.11 19.80 -4.14
C ASP A 452 8.88 19.18 -3.44
N ILE A 453 7.75 19.90 -3.35
CA ILE A 453 6.55 19.46 -2.62
C ILE A 453 6.02 18.12 -3.14
N PRO A 454 5.79 17.91 -4.45
CA PRO A 454 5.18 16.66 -4.93
C PRO A 454 6.02 15.43 -4.56
N ALA A 455 7.31 15.46 -4.90
CA ALA A 455 8.25 14.36 -4.63
C ALA A 455 8.42 14.09 -3.13
N THR A 456 8.46 15.14 -2.32
CA THR A 456 8.55 14.99 -0.86
C THR A 456 7.27 14.38 -0.29
N SER A 457 6.12 14.79 -0.81
CA SER A 457 4.83 14.25 -0.38
C SER A 457 4.71 12.75 -0.66
N GLU A 458 5.23 12.31 -1.81
CA GLU A 458 5.24 10.89 -2.19
C GLU A 458 6.02 10.04 -1.19
N LEU A 459 7.22 10.48 -0.82
CA LEU A 459 8.08 9.76 0.12
C LEU A 459 7.54 9.78 1.56
N LEU A 460 6.93 10.89 1.99
CA LEU A 460 6.44 11.06 3.36
C LEU A 460 5.00 10.57 3.56
N GLY A 461 4.25 10.34 2.48
CA GLY A 461 2.85 9.94 2.52
C GLY A 461 2.55 8.79 3.50
N PRO A 462 3.32 7.68 3.50
CA PRO A 462 3.14 6.57 4.44
C PRO A 462 3.48 6.89 5.90
N LEU A 463 4.32 7.91 6.16
CA LEU A 463 4.74 8.32 7.50
C LEU A 463 3.82 9.36 8.12
N LEU A 464 2.99 10.03 7.31
CA LEU A 464 2.11 11.09 7.74
C LEU A 464 0.66 10.62 7.81
N ASN A 465 -0.10 11.25 8.71
CA ASN A 465 -1.55 11.20 8.76
C ASN A 465 -2.11 12.61 8.54
N VAL A 466 -3.33 12.75 8.01
CA VAL A 466 -3.96 14.08 7.82
C VAL A 466 -4.07 14.91 9.11
N ASN A 467 -4.13 14.26 10.28
CA ASN A 467 -4.17 14.92 11.59
C ASN A 467 -2.78 15.30 12.14
N THR A 468 -1.70 14.97 11.44
CA THR A 468 -0.32 15.27 11.83
C THR A 468 -0.10 16.78 11.91
N PRO A 469 0.33 17.35 13.04
CA PRO A 469 0.75 18.75 13.09
C PRO A 469 1.98 18.94 12.20
N LEU A 470 1.80 19.58 11.04
CA LEU A 470 2.84 19.76 10.04
C LEU A 470 3.12 21.25 9.85
N GLU A 471 4.37 21.64 10.11
CA GLU A 471 4.87 22.96 9.72
C GLU A 471 5.73 22.82 8.47
N VAL A 472 5.51 23.61 7.44
CA VAL A 472 6.40 23.65 6.27
C VAL A 472 7.19 24.95 6.30
N SER A 473 8.44 24.91 5.88
CA SER A 473 9.24 26.12 5.70
C SER A 473 10.15 26.02 4.48
N PHE A 474 10.40 27.16 3.84
CA PHE A 474 11.35 27.25 2.73
C PHE A 474 12.71 27.73 3.24
N GLY A 475 13.59 26.76 3.57
CA GLY A 475 14.98 26.98 3.99
C GLY A 475 15.21 27.33 5.47
N LYS A 476 14.15 27.43 6.30
CA LYS A 476 14.28 27.78 7.73
C LYS A 476 14.21 26.53 8.62
N VAL A 477 15.37 26.07 9.10
CA VAL A 477 15.43 24.94 10.03
C VAL A 477 14.80 25.32 11.39
N PRO A 478 13.89 24.49 11.94
CA PRO A 478 13.28 24.76 13.24
C PRO A 478 14.28 24.60 14.40
N ALA A 479 14.02 25.32 15.50
CA ALA A 479 14.87 25.29 16.68
C ALA A 479 14.65 24.07 17.58
N THR A 480 13.45 23.46 17.54
CA THR A 480 13.04 22.36 18.40
C THR A 480 12.23 21.33 17.62
N GLY A 481 12.11 20.11 18.16
CA GLY A 481 11.30 19.05 17.57
C GLY A 481 11.99 18.32 16.40
N PRO A 482 11.39 17.19 15.96
CA PRO A 482 11.86 16.45 14.80
C PRO A 482 11.58 17.24 13.52
N TYR A 483 12.44 17.07 12.51
CA TYR A 483 12.24 17.72 11.23
C TYR A 483 12.72 16.88 10.06
N VAL A 484 12.10 17.11 8.91
CA VAL A 484 12.52 16.59 7.62
C VAL A 484 13.25 17.71 6.89
N LEU A 485 14.45 17.43 6.37
CA LEU A 485 15.22 18.38 5.56
C LEU A 485 15.40 17.82 4.15
N VAL A 486 14.79 18.50 3.17
CA VAL A 486 14.98 18.21 1.75
C VAL A 486 16.00 19.21 1.20
N SER A 487 17.25 18.79 1.14
CA SER A 487 18.33 19.64 0.62
C SER A 487 19.54 18.82 0.18
N GLY A 488 20.26 19.35 -0.81
CA GLY A 488 21.57 18.81 -1.21
C GLY A 488 22.66 18.99 -0.15
N LYS A 489 22.43 19.82 0.88
CA LYS A 489 23.38 20.10 1.96
C LYS A 489 23.11 19.18 3.15
N VAL A 490 24.19 18.62 3.71
CA VAL A 490 24.13 17.83 4.95
C VAL A 490 23.66 18.73 6.09
N PRO A 491 22.68 18.31 6.92
CA PRO A 491 22.26 19.07 8.09
C PRO A 491 23.43 19.32 9.05
N ALA A 492 23.53 20.54 9.56
CA ALA A 492 24.59 20.91 10.50
C ALA A 492 24.55 20.05 11.77
N GLY A 493 25.72 19.71 12.32
CA GLY A 493 25.81 18.89 13.54
C GLY A 493 25.60 17.39 13.34
N THR A 494 25.20 16.95 12.14
CA THR A 494 24.95 15.53 11.84
C THR A 494 26.15 14.85 11.16
N SER A 495 26.17 13.52 11.20
CA SER A 495 27.17 12.69 10.51
C SER A 495 26.47 11.57 9.74
N PRO A 496 26.12 11.79 8.46
CA PRO A 496 25.44 10.76 7.66
C PRO A 496 26.35 9.57 7.39
N ALA A 497 25.75 8.38 7.35
CA ALA A 497 26.45 7.13 7.02
C ALA A 497 26.89 7.16 5.54
N LEU A 498 26.00 7.61 4.66
CA LEU A 498 26.24 7.77 3.24
C LEU A 498 26.66 9.22 2.92
N ARG A 499 27.88 9.38 2.40
CA ARG A 499 28.53 10.68 2.15
C ARG A 499 28.91 10.89 0.70
N PHE A 500 28.20 11.76 0.01
CA PHE A 500 28.47 12.07 -1.39
C PHE A 500 29.63 13.05 -1.63
N ASP A 501 30.23 13.59 -0.56
CA ASP A 501 31.36 14.51 -0.64
C ASP A 501 32.73 13.81 -0.61
N ARG A 502 32.75 12.48 -0.44
CA ARG A 502 33.98 11.67 -0.33
C ARG A 502 34.41 10.97 -1.62
N GLY A 503 33.66 11.11 -2.71
CA GLY A 503 33.92 10.45 -4.00
C GLY A 503 32.74 9.58 -4.42
N GLU A 504 32.95 8.72 -5.41
CA GLU A 504 31.96 7.72 -5.81
C GLU A 504 31.68 6.76 -4.64
N VAL A 505 30.42 6.34 -4.49
CA VAL A 505 29.98 5.40 -3.46
C VAL A 505 29.77 4.06 -4.15
N GLU A 506 30.26 2.98 -3.54
CA GLU A 506 29.96 1.61 -3.94
C GLU A 506 29.39 0.82 -2.76
N PHE A 507 28.26 0.14 -2.96
CA PHE A 507 27.70 -0.80 -1.99
C PHE A 507 28.18 -2.20 -2.33
N SER A 508 28.67 -2.94 -1.34
CA SER A 508 29.22 -4.28 -1.56
C SER A 508 28.75 -5.26 -0.48
N TYR A 509 28.70 -6.55 -0.83
CA TYR A 509 28.35 -7.60 0.12
C TYR A 509 29.54 -7.99 1.00
N GLY A 510 29.70 -7.32 2.15
CA GLY A 510 30.91 -7.42 2.98
C GLY A 510 32.17 -6.87 2.31
N GLU A 511 33.32 -7.05 2.96
CA GLU A 511 34.58 -6.35 2.63
C GLU A 511 35.23 -6.76 1.29
N ASP A 512 34.81 -7.88 0.68
CA ASP A 512 35.33 -8.40 -0.60
C ASP A 512 34.22 -8.88 -1.57
N GLY A 513 32.94 -8.61 -1.27
CA GLY A 513 31.83 -9.11 -2.08
C GLY A 513 31.54 -8.29 -3.33
N PRO A 514 30.69 -8.82 -4.24
CA PRO A 514 30.27 -8.13 -5.44
C PRO A 514 29.48 -6.85 -5.10
N SER A 515 29.52 -5.89 -6.02
CA SER A 515 28.73 -4.66 -5.92
C SER A 515 27.23 -4.96 -5.94
N LEU A 516 26.48 -4.36 -5.02
CA LEU A 516 25.03 -4.52 -4.87
C LEU A 516 24.25 -3.62 -5.83
N ILE A 517 24.82 -2.49 -6.25
CA ILE A 517 24.19 -1.55 -7.18
C ILE A 517 25.16 -1.27 -8.32
N ALA A 518 24.76 -1.62 -9.54
CA ALA A 518 25.54 -1.34 -10.73
C ALA A 518 25.25 0.09 -11.24
N GLY A 519 26.19 1.02 -11.05
CA GLY A 519 26.16 2.36 -11.65
C GLY A 519 26.33 3.51 -10.65
N PRO A 520 26.40 4.76 -11.14
CA PRO A 520 26.68 5.92 -10.30
C PRO A 520 25.48 6.27 -9.40
N ILE A 521 25.56 5.91 -8.12
CA ILE A 521 24.57 6.23 -7.08
C ILE A 521 24.43 7.74 -6.84
N GLY A 522 25.39 8.54 -7.30
CA GLY A 522 25.40 10.00 -7.10
C GLY A 522 24.14 10.73 -7.59
N ALA A 523 23.43 10.15 -8.58
CA ALA A 523 22.19 10.67 -9.14
C ALA A 523 20.90 10.18 -8.44
N ALA A 524 20.99 9.16 -7.58
CA ALA A 524 19.85 8.66 -6.82
C ALA A 524 19.46 9.62 -5.68
N THR A 525 18.19 9.59 -5.29
CA THR A 525 17.71 10.29 -4.11
C THR A 525 18.14 9.49 -2.89
N ALA A 526 18.85 10.12 -1.95
CA ALA A 526 19.31 9.46 -0.74
C ALA A 526 18.53 9.94 0.48
N ILE A 527 18.05 8.99 1.26
CA ILE A 527 17.20 9.24 2.42
C ILE A 527 17.92 8.63 3.63
N GLN A 528 18.16 9.44 4.67
CA GLN A 528 18.88 9.01 5.85
C GLN A 528 18.22 9.55 7.11
N LEU A 529 18.00 8.66 8.08
CA LEU A 529 17.63 9.05 9.43
C LEU A 529 18.90 9.38 10.21
N LEU A 530 18.97 10.63 10.68
CA LEU A 530 20.11 11.21 11.39
C LEU A 530 19.66 11.74 12.76
N ASN A 531 20.63 11.94 13.64
CA ASN A 531 20.40 12.56 14.95
C ASN A 531 21.21 13.87 15.05
N ASP A 532 20.52 14.97 15.32
CA ASP A 532 21.10 16.27 15.71
C ASP A 532 20.93 16.44 17.23
N GLY A 533 21.90 15.95 17.99
CA GLY A 533 21.76 15.79 19.44
C GLY A 533 20.65 14.79 19.76
N ASP A 534 19.62 15.24 20.49
CA ASP A 534 18.44 14.43 20.83
C ASP A 534 17.29 14.58 19.80
N ARG A 535 17.53 15.28 18.68
CA ARG A 535 16.51 15.52 17.65
C ARG A 535 16.69 14.56 16.48
N SER A 536 15.62 13.88 16.10
CA SER A 536 15.59 13.07 14.90
C SER A 536 15.42 13.94 13.66
N VAL A 537 16.25 13.68 12.66
CA VAL A 537 16.31 14.41 11.39
C VAL A 537 16.19 13.42 10.24
N LEU A 538 15.12 13.50 9.46
CA LEU A 538 15.04 12.78 8.20
C LEU A 538 15.64 13.65 7.11
N TRP A 539 16.85 13.32 6.66
CA TRP A 539 17.52 14.03 5.58
C TRP A 539 17.22 13.36 4.25
N ILE A 540 16.60 14.10 3.34
CA ILE A 540 16.37 13.71 1.95
C ILE A 540 17.29 14.56 1.09
N ARG A 541 18.25 13.92 0.42
CA ARG A 541 19.10 14.53 -0.60
C ARG A 541 18.46 14.27 -1.96
N PRO A 542 17.91 15.30 -2.63
CA PRO A 542 17.34 15.15 -3.96
C PRO A 542 18.35 14.59 -4.97
N GLY A 543 17.96 13.54 -5.69
CA GLY A 543 18.66 13.03 -6.86
C GLY A 543 18.36 13.84 -8.13
N ALA A 544 18.87 13.38 -9.28
CA ALA A 544 18.68 14.05 -10.57
C ALA A 544 17.21 14.07 -11.03
N ASN A 545 16.46 13.01 -10.72
CA ASN A 545 15.06 12.83 -11.10
C ASN A 545 14.10 13.03 -9.91
N PHE A 546 14.54 13.70 -8.83
CA PHE A 546 13.72 13.86 -7.64
C PHE A 546 12.39 14.55 -7.96
N ALA A 547 12.39 15.59 -8.80
CA ALA A 547 11.18 16.34 -9.13
C ALA A 547 10.11 15.54 -9.91
N SER A 548 10.48 14.41 -10.50
CA SER A 548 9.58 13.52 -11.24
C SER A 548 9.30 12.20 -10.52
N LEU A 549 9.72 12.10 -9.26
CA LEU A 549 9.48 10.93 -8.40
C LEU A 549 7.97 10.65 -8.29
N ASN A 550 7.59 9.43 -8.65
CA ASN A 550 6.22 8.91 -8.64
C ASN A 550 6.33 7.41 -8.35
N MET A 551 6.15 7.02 -7.08
CA MET A 551 6.38 5.64 -6.66
C MET A 551 5.31 4.74 -7.27
N ASP A 552 5.69 3.54 -7.70
CA ASP A 552 4.71 2.55 -8.14
C ASP A 552 3.80 2.16 -6.96
N GLN A 553 2.53 1.86 -7.24
CA GLN A 553 1.55 1.52 -6.19
C GLN A 553 1.97 0.33 -5.31
N ASP A 554 2.70 -0.62 -5.90
CA ASP A 554 3.19 -1.82 -5.24
C ASP A 554 4.66 -1.67 -4.77
N ALA A 555 5.26 -0.48 -4.93
CA ALA A 555 6.63 -0.23 -4.53
C ALA A 555 6.79 -0.34 -3.00
N GLU A 556 7.98 -0.74 -2.59
CA GLU A 556 8.33 -0.76 -1.18
C GLU A 556 8.33 0.67 -0.63
N THR A 557 7.53 0.90 0.42
CA THR A 557 7.45 2.21 1.07
C THR A 557 8.62 2.43 2.02
N LEU A 558 8.87 3.70 2.36
CA LEU A 558 9.91 4.09 3.31
C LEU A 558 9.54 3.62 4.73
N GLY A 559 9.86 2.36 5.04
CA GLY A 559 9.58 1.74 6.34
C GLY A 559 10.76 0.98 6.93
N LEU A 560 11.61 0.36 6.11
CA LEU A 560 12.72 -0.48 6.59
C LEU A 560 14.03 0.29 6.72
N GLY A 561 14.77 0.01 7.79
CA GLY A 561 16.12 0.53 7.97
C GLY A 561 16.17 2.03 8.27
N ASN A 562 17.37 2.60 8.16
CA ASN A 562 17.66 4.01 8.46
C ASN A 562 18.46 4.72 7.36
N VAL A 563 18.79 3.99 6.29
CA VAL A 563 19.33 4.53 5.05
C VAL A 563 18.57 3.90 3.88
N ALA A 564 18.10 4.73 2.96
CA ALA A 564 17.45 4.30 1.73
C ALA A 564 17.95 5.07 0.51
N LEU A 565 17.88 4.42 -0.64
CA LEU A 565 18.12 4.98 -1.96
C LEU A 565 16.88 4.78 -2.80
N ALA A 566 16.39 5.86 -3.40
CA ALA A 566 15.24 5.86 -4.28
C ALA A 566 15.61 6.37 -5.66
N ASP A 567 14.99 5.79 -6.68
CA ASP A 567 14.96 6.33 -8.02
C ASP A 567 13.63 7.06 -8.29
N GLU A 568 13.19 7.10 -9.55
CA GLU A 568 11.97 7.77 -9.95
C GLU A 568 10.69 6.96 -9.63
N HIS A 569 10.78 5.63 -9.49
CA HIS A 569 9.62 4.73 -9.38
C HIS A 569 9.65 3.81 -8.15
N GLU A 570 10.81 3.53 -7.56
CA GLU A 570 10.93 2.64 -6.40
C GLU A 570 12.03 3.04 -5.40
N ILE A 571 11.94 2.46 -4.20
CA ILE A 571 13.07 2.40 -3.26
C ILE A 571 13.98 1.25 -3.72
N MET A 572 15.05 1.59 -4.43
CA MET A 572 16.03 0.62 -4.94
C MET A 572 16.69 -0.22 -3.84
N MET A 573 16.88 0.39 -2.66
CA MET A 573 17.53 -0.24 -1.50
C MET A 573 17.16 0.48 -0.22
N ALA A 574 16.91 -0.28 0.84
CA ALA A 574 16.84 0.22 2.21
C ALA A 574 17.58 -0.74 3.15
N TYR A 575 18.30 -0.21 4.14
CA TYR A 575 19.02 -1.03 5.12
C TYR A 575 19.23 -0.30 6.45
N SER A 576 19.49 -1.08 7.49
CA SER A 576 19.84 -0.60 8.83
C SER A 576 21.36 -0.60 9.03
N THR A 577 21.92 0.58 9.29
CA THR A 577 23.35 0.74 9.61
C THR A 577 23.78 0.05 10.91
N THR A 578 22.84 -0.36 11.78
CA THR A 578 23.13 -1.01 13.06
C THR A 578 22.92 -2.53 13.02
N ARG A 579 21.93 -3.00 12.25
CA ARG A 579 21.55 -4.43 12.20
C ARG A 579 22.06 -5.15 10.96
N ASP A 580 22.14 -4.48 9.80
CA ASP A 580 22.49 -5.12 8.54
C ASP A 580 24.01 -5.09 8.32
N ARG A 581 24.70 -6.09 8.88
CA ARG A 581 26.16 -6.20 8.82
C ARG A 581 26.71 -6.68 7.47
N LEU A 582 25.83 -6.99 6.52
CA LEU A 582 26.20 -7.56 5.21
C LEU A 582 26.42 -6.49 4.15
N VAL A 583 25.98 -5.25 4.38
CA VAL A 583 26.16 -4.13 3.47
C VAL A 583 27.34 -3.28 3.95
N ASP A 584 28.36 -3.15 3.11
CA ASP A 584 29.50 -2.27 3.36
C ASP A 584 29.54 -1.11 2.35
N ILE A 585 29.79 0.11 2.85
CA ILE A 585 29.84 1.35 2.06
C ILE A 585 31.30 1.67 1.78
N ARG A 586 31.71 1.53 0.51
CA ARG A 586 33.07 1.84 0.07
C ARG A 586 33.13 3.14 -0.72
N TYR A 587 34.29 3.79 -0.58
CA TYR A 587 34.65 4.99 -1.32
C TYR A 587 35.92 4.70 -2.12
N PRO A 588 35.83 4.07 -3.30
CA PRO A 588 36.98 3.54 -4.05
C PRO A 588 38.05 4.59 -4.40
N ASP A 589 37.67 5.86 -4.49
CA ASP A 589 38.60 6.97 -4.78
C ASP A 589 39.43 7.42 -3.56
N GLN A 590 39.08 6.98 -2.35
CA GLN A 590 39.80 7.31 -1.12
C GLN A 590 40.77 6.19 -0.77
N VAL A 591 42.06 6.39 -1.10
CA VAL A 591 43.12 5.48 -0.63
C VAL A 591 43.21 5.60 0.89
N GLN A 592 42.77 4.56 1.61
CA GLN A 592 42.88 4.57 3.07
C GLN A 592 44.36 4.54 3.47
N ILE A 593 44.72 5.19 4.60
CA ILE A 593 46.11 5.21 5.07
C ILE A 593 46.62 3.77 5.33
N SER A 594 45.72 2.86 5.73
CA SER A 594 45.97 1.42 5.85
C SER A 594 46.39 0.79 4.52
N GLU A 595 45.65 1.03 3.43
CA GLU A 595 45.98 0.55 2.10
C GLU A 595 47.29 1.15 1.57
N LEU A 596 47.56 2.42 1.89
CA LEU A 596 48.82 3.08 1.54
C LEU A 596 49.99 2.48 2.33
N LEU A 597 49.80 2.17 3.61
CA LEU A 597 50.75 1.47 4.48
C LEU A 597 51.02 0.05 3.99
N GLU A 598 50.00 -0.68 3.53
CA GLU A 598 50.16 -2.01 2.95
C GLU A 598 50.87 -1.97 1.60
N ARG A 599 50.42 -1.08 0.70
CA ARG A 599 51.01 -0.89 -0.63
C ARG A 599 52.49 -0.51 -0.55
N TYR A 600 52.87 0.33 0.42
CA TYR A 600 54.26 0.76 0.62
C TYR A 600 54.96 0.09 1.79
N ARG A 601 54.43 -1.01 2.35
CA ARG A 601 54.96 -1.68 3.54
C ARG A 601 56.44 -1.99 3.42
N VAL A 602 56.86 -2.56 2.29
CA VAL A 602 58.26 -2.93 2.04
C VAL A 602 59.16 -1.69 1.97
N TRP A 603 58.68 -0.61 1.37
CA TRP A 603 59.41 0.66 1.28
C TRP A 603 59.51 1.36 2.63
N LEU A 604 58.45 1.36 3.44
CA LEU A 604 58.45 1.93 4.78
C LEU A 604 59.35 1.15 5.74
N ILE A 605 59.35 -0.18 5.65
CA ILE A 605 60.31 -1.04 6.39
C ILE A 605 61.74 -0.74 5.93
N GLY A 606 61.97 -0.64 4.61
CA GLY A 606 63.29 -0.30 4.05
C GLY A 606 63.80 1.07 4.51
N LEU A 607 62.93 2.09 4.48
CA LEU A 607 63.24 3.44 4.94
C LEU A 607 63.52 3.48 6.45
N GLY A 608 62.70 2.79 7.25
CA GLY A 608 62.91 2.63 8.68
C GLY A 608 64.25 1.95 9.00
N TRP A 609 64.61 0.91 8.24
CA TRP A 609 65.89 0.22 8.38
C TRP A 609 67.08 1.11 8.01
N LEU A 610 66.94 1.94 6.96
CA LEU A 610 67.94 2.93 6.56
C LEU A 610 68.16 4.01 7.63
N ILE A 611 67.07 4.53 8.22
CA ILE A 611 67.12 5.51 9.31
C ILE A 611 67.77 4.91 10.55
N LEU A 612 67.40 3.68 10.93
CA LEU A 612 68.02 2.95 12.05
C LEU A 612 69.51 2.72 11.81
N SER A 613 69.89 2.30 10.61
CA SER A 613 71.28 2.07 10.24
C SER A 613 72.09 3.38 10.25
N ALA A 614 71.55 4.46 9.71
CA ALA A 614 72.18 5.78 9.72
C ALA A 614 72.30 6.34 11.15
N GLY A 615 71.26 6.18 11.98
CA GLY A 615 71.26 6.55 13.40
C GLY A 615 72.28 5.75 14.21
N PHE A 616 72.40 4.45 13.95
CA PHE A 616 73.41 3.59 14.56
C PHE A 616 74.83 4.02 14.18
N VAL A 617 75.08 4.31 12.90
CA VAL A 617 76.37 4.84 12.43
C VAL A 617 76.68 6.21 13.04
N TYR A 618 75.68 7.08 13.16
CA TYR A 618 75.81 8.40 13.79
C TYR A 618 76.18 8.28 15.28
N LEU A 619 75.50 7.39 16.02
CA LEU A 619 75.79 7.11 17.43
C LEU A 619 77.18 6.48 17.61
N LEU A 620 77.58 5.55 16.73
CA LEU A 620 78.92 4.98 16.72
C LEU A 620 79.99 6.04 16.49
N ARG A 621 79.79 6.94 15.50
CA ARG A 621 80.69 8.07 15.24
C ARG A 621 80.77 9.03 16.43
N ARG A 622 79.65 9.28 17.12
CA ARG A 622 79.61 10.14 18.31
C ARG A 622 80.32 9.48 19.51
N SER A 623 80.22 8.17 19.67
CA SER A 623 80.89 7.41 20.73
C SER A 623 82.40 7.23 20.53
N ARG A 624 82.90 7.41 19.29
CA ARG A 624 84.32 7.28 18.91
C ARG A 624 85.06 8.60 18.80
N ARG A 625 84.47 9.74 19.21
CA ARG A 625 85.28 10.97 19.38
C ARG A 625 86.28 10.71 20.52
N PRO A 626 87.60 10.76 20.25
CA PRO A 626 88.59 10.63 21.31
C PRO A 626 88.39 11.77 22.31
N LYS A 627 88.49 11.44 23.61
CA LYS A 627 88.73 12.44 24.64
C LYS A 627 90.13 13.00 24.38
N ASP A 628 90.21 14.19 23.82
CA ASP A 628 91.44 14.98 23.86
C ASP A 628 91.61 15.50 25.30
N GLU A 629 92.76 15.14 25.89
CA GLU A 629 93.41 15.89 26.98
C GLU A 629 93.89 17.26 26.50
#